data_AF-A0A9W4XDA3-F1
#
_entry.id   AF-A0A9W4XDA3-F1
#
_cell.length_a   1.000
_cell.length_b   1.000
_cell.length_c   1.000
_cell.angle_alpha   90.00
_cell.angle_beta   90.00
_cell.angle_gamma   90.00
#
_symmetry.space_group_name_H-M   'P 1'
#
loop_
_entity.id
_entity.type
_entity.pdbx_description
1 polymer ?
#
loop_
_entity_poly.entity_id
_entity_poly.type
_entity_poly.pdbx_seq_one_letter_code
_entity_poly.pdbx_strand_id
1 'polypeptide(L)'
;MKPQFLFLLSLLIACQKPKPVSQIQTDKTNSEKKSALLVSKENFLKTDTLLVYTDGETSKDHYILAHLLDRKMDKDSTVTGKYQLDFYSNKTKTADTKLSIKGIDEGSEWSVIYGLGQESIQNSPFIQIRFGYPACGYTQNNYLYYLKNSSLQLVHEWYSMSDSGWGGSVEFVDPSPKTEPDSLYCRTVFFEPDDNDENMGTVKYYDSLVFRFIGNQWKKQRLSKEGQTYLEKKMSFDDFHNQK
;
A
#
# COMPACT_ATOMS: atom_id res chain seq x y z
N MET A 1 -31.03 -24.39 73.90
CA MET A 1 -29.61 -24.53 73.52
C MET A 1 -29.48 -24.59 72.01
N LYS A 2 -28.27 -24.26 71.54
CA LYS A 2 -27.85 -23.76 70.22
C LYS A 2 -28.16 -24.62 68.97
N PRO A 3 -28.11 -24.00 67.76
CA PRO A 3 -28.62 -24.52 66.49
C PRO A 3 -27.52 -25.12 65.61
N GLN A 4 -27.87 -25.77 64.49
CA GLN A 4 -27.00 -25.84 63.32
C GLN A 4 -27.73 -26.21 62.02
N PHE A 5 -27.51 -25.33 61.03
CA PHE A 5 -27.70 -25.38 59.59
C PHE A 5 -27.86 -26.75 58.91
N LEU A 6 -28.74 -26.83 57.89
CA LEU A 6 -28.32 -27.22 56.53
C LEU A 6 -29.31 -26.77 55.45
N PHE A 7 -28.79 -25.92 54.55
CA PHE A 7 -29.07 -25.73 53.12
C PHE A 7 -30.41 -26.19 52.51
N LEU A 8 -31.25 -25.21 52.16
CA LEU A 8 -32.31 -25.34 51.17
C LEU A 8 -31.77 -24.89 49.80
N LEU A 9 -31.69 -25.82 48.84
CA LEU A 9 -31.29 -25.56 47.45
C LEU A 9 -32.53 -25.09 46.66
N SER A 10 -32.72 -23.77 46.55
CA SER A 10 -33.75 -23.19 45.68
C SER A 10 -33.26 -23.10 44.24
N LEU A 11 -33.77 -23.98 43.37
CA LEU A 11 -33.72 -23.84 41.91
C LEU A 11 -34.54 -22.60 41.49
N LEU A 12 -33.85 -21.54 41.11
CA LEU A 12 -34.44 -20.44 40.33
C LEU A 12 -34.04 -20.62 38.87
N ILE A 13 -34.96 -21.22 38.10
CA ILE A 13 -34.95 -21.18 36.64
C ILE A 13 -35.39 -19.77 36.25
N ALA A 14 -34.43 -18.91 35.91
CA ALA A 14 -34.68 -17.59 35.32
C ALA A 14 -34.25 -17.60 33.86
N CYS A 15 -35.22 -17.40 32.97
CA CYS A 15 -35.05 -17.08 31.55
C CYS A 15 -33.96 -16.01 31.35
N GLN A 16 -32.79 -16.41 30.84
CA GLN A 16 -31.79 -15.47 30.38
C GLN A 16 -32.22 -14.90 29.02
N LYS A 17 -32.64 -13.63 29.03
CA LYS A 17 -32.70 -12.79 27.83
C LYS A 17 -31.28 -12.69 27.24
N PRO A 18 -31.11 -12.72 25.91
CA PRO A 18 -29.78 -12.59 25.30
C PRO A 18 -29.19 -11.21 25.65
N LYS A 19 -27.94 -11.23 26.13
CA LYS A 19 -27.16 -10.03 26.44
C LYS A 19 -26.88 -9.25 25.14
N PRO A 20 -27.06 -7.93 25.12
CA PRO A 20 -26.65 -7.11 23.99
C PRO A 20 -25.12 -7.15 23.89
N VAL A 21 -24.64 -7.39 22.67
CA VAL A 21 -23.22 -7.33 22.31
C VAL A 21 -22.72 -5.93 22.66
N SER A 22 -21.65 -5.94 23.45
CA SER A 22 -20.89 -4.78 23.90
C SER A 22 -20.64 -3.82 22.75
N GLN A 23 -20.96 -2.55 23.01
CA GLN A 23 -20.60 -1.41 22.19
C GLN A 23 -19.10 -1.45 21.91
N ILE A 24 -18.73 -1.77 20.67
CA ILE A 24 -17.48 -1.29 20.10
C ILE A 24 -17.70 0.21 19.91
N GLN A 25 -17.03 1.00 20.74
CA GLN A 25 -16.88 2.43 20.54
C GLN A 25 -16.29 2.65 19.15
N THR A 26 -17.17 2.96 18.20
CA THR A 26 -16.82 3.63 16.97
C THR A 26 -16.83 5.11 17.32
N ASP A 27 -15.65 5.72 17.38
CA ASP A 27 -15.53 7.17 17.37
C ASP A 27 -16.19 7.67 16.08
N LYS A 28 -17.46 8.04 16.19
CA LYS A 28 -18.19 8.78 15.17
C LYS A 28 -17.71 10.22 15.21
N THR A 29 -16.65 10.52 14.48
CA THR A 29 -16.44 11.89 14.03
C THR A 29 -17.42 12.17 12.90
N ASN A 30 -18.63 12.60 13.27
CA ASN A 30 -19.52 13.31 12.36
C ASN A 30 -18.79 14.58 11.90
N SER A 31 -18.46 14.66 10.62
CA SER A 31 -18.13 15.93 9.98
C SER A 31 -18.95 16.09 8.70
N GLU A 32 -20.25 16.35 8.89
CA GLU A 32 -20.93 17.25 7.98
C GLU A 32 -20.64 18.68 8.46
N LYS A 33 -19.69 19.34 7.80
CA LYS A 33 -19.66 20.80 7.68
C LYS A 33 -18.94 21.14 6.39
N LYS A 34 -19.73 21.61 5.43
CA LYS A 34 -19.30 22.42 4.29
C LYS A 34 -18.69 23.71 4.85
N SER A 35 -17.43 23.65 5.26
CA SER A 35 -16.63 24.81 5.64
C SER A 35 -15.89 25.28 4.40
N ALA A 36 -16.08 26.53 4.01
CA ALA A 36 -15.14 27.21 3.12
C ALA A 36 -13.74 27.03 3.72
N LEU A 37 -12.86 26.36 2.98
CA LEU A 37 -11.50 26.07 3.39
C LEU A 37 -10.73 27.40 3.39
N LEU A 38 -10.57 28.00 4.57
CA LEU A 38 -9.39 28.82 4.85
C LEU A 38 -8.20 27.86 4.75
N VAL A 39 -7.64 27.74 3.55
CA VAL A 39 -6.40 26.99 3.31
C VAL A 39 -5.32 27.71 4.11
N SER A 40 -4.94 27.18 5.27
CA SER A 40 -3.70 27.58 5.92
C SER A 40 -2.60 27.38 4.88
N LYS A 41 -1.86 28.43 4.55
CA LYS A 41 -0.76 28.36 3.60
C LYS A 41 0.31 27.45 4.19
N GLU A 42 0.25 26.15 3.87
CA GLU A 42 1.32 25.22 4.22
C GLU A 42 2.58 25.68 3.46
N ASN A 43 3.67 25.88 4.20
CA ASN A 43 4.95 26.24 3.60
C ASN A 43 5.66 24.95 3.18
N PHE A 44 5.66 24.66 1.88
CA PHE A 44 6.34 23.49 1.32
C PHE A 44 7.82 23.79 1.06
N LEU A 45 8.71 22.89 1.49
CA LEU A 45 10.16 22.98 1.26
C LEU A 45 10.52 22.72 -0.20
N LYS A 46 9.82 21.78 -0.84
CA LYS A 46 9.96 21.40 -2.24
C LYS A 46 8.61 20.86 -2.74
N THR A 47 8.31 21.03 -4.02
CA THR A 47 7.16 20.40 -4.67
C THR A 47 7.64 19.71 -5.94
N ASP A 48 7.38 18.40 -6.03
CA ASP A 48 7.60 17.59 -7.23
C ASP A 48 6.25 17.33 -7.91
N THR A 49 6.24 17.26 -9.25
CA THR A 49 5.03 16.93 -10.03
C THR A 49 5.18 15.54 -10.63
N LEU A 50 4.31 14.62 -10.26
CA LEU A 50 4.25 13.26 -10.76
C LEU A 50 3.24 13.22 -11.90
N LEU A 51 3.74 13.03 -13.12
CA LEU A 51 2.95 12.96 -14.33
C LEU A 51 2.71 11.50 -14.70
N VAL A 52 1.49 11.21 -15.15
CA VAL A 52 1.09 9.86 -15.58
C VAL A 52 1.37 9.73 -17.07
N TYR A 53 2.04 8.66 -17.47
CA TYR A 53 2.26 8.34 -18.87
C TYR A 53 1.39 7.14 -19.24
N THR A 54 0.55 7.27 -20.25
CA THR A 54 -0.38 6.24 -20.73
C THR A 54 -0.38 6.28 -22.25
N ASP A 55 -0.22 5.13 -22.91
CA ASP A 55 -0.24 5.00 -24.38
C ASP A 55 0.72 5.96 -25.11
N GLY A 56 1.90 6.22 -24.53
CA GLY A 56 2.91 7.12 -25.10
C GLY A 56 2.63 8.61 -24.92
N GLU A 57 1.52 8.98 -24.25
CA GLU A 57 1.18 10.36 -23.95
C GLU A 57 1.18 10.63 -22.44
N THR A 58 1.60 11.84 -22.07
CA THR A 58 1.46 12.32 -20.69
C THR A 58 0.02 12.76 -20.45
N SER A 59 -0.63 12.19 -19.44
CA SER A 59 -1.94 12.65 -18.99
C SER A 59 -1.86 14.11 -18.57
N LYS A 60 -2.65 14.96 -19.23
CA LYS A 60 -2.76 16.39 -18.90
C LYS A 60 -3.75 16.64 -17.76
N ASP A 61 -4.65 15.70 -17.57
CA ASP A 61 -5.78 15.86 -16.65
C ASP A 61 -5.49 15.25 -15.28
N HIS A 62 -4.64 14.23 -15.20
CA HIS A 62 -4.31 13.54 -13.95
C HIS A 62 -2.85 13.72 -13.59
N TYR A 63 -2.59 14.28 -12.41
CA TYR A 63 -1.24 14.44 -11.86
C TYR A 63 -1.29 14.46 -10.34
N ILE A 64 -0.13 14.24 -9.73
CA ILE A 64 0.02 14.27 -8.27
C ILE A 64 1.11 15.28 -7.94
N LEU A 65 0.86 16.16 -6.97
CA LEU A 65 1.89 17.03 -6.43
C LEU A 65 2.42 16.42 -5.13
N ALA A 66 3.72 16.17 -5.07
CA ALA A 66 4.40 15.70 -3.88
C ALA A 66 5.09 16.87 -3.18
N HIS A 67 4.50 17.34 -2.10
CA HIS A 67 5.00 18.47 -1.30
C HIS A 67 5.84 17.96 -0.13
N LEU A 68 7.13 18.31 -0.09
CA LEU A 68 7.98 18.07 1.08
C LEU A 68 7.64 19.07 2.18
N LEU A 69 7.16 18.56 3.32
CA LEU A 69 6.75 19.36 4.47
C LEU A 69 7.88 19.58 5.48
N ASP A 70 8.66 18.51 5.73
CA ASP A 70 9.71 18.48 6.76
C ASP A 70 10.78 17.46 6.32
N ARG A 71 12.05 17.76 6.58
CA ARG A 71 13.17 16.85 6.32
C ARG A 71 14.09 16.86 7.53
N LYS A 72 14.34 15.69 8.11
CA LYS A 72 15.17 15.52 9.30
C LYS A 72 16.20 14.43 9.09
N MET A 73 17.41 14.68 9.56
CA MET A 73 18.47 13.69 9.68
C MET A 73 18.54 13.25 11.14
N ASP A 74 18.52 11.94 11.38
CA ASP A 74 18.74 11.39 12.71
C ASP A 74 20.24 11.20 13.01
N LYS A 75 20.54 10.59 14.16
CA LYS A 75 21.92 10.45 14.65
C LYS A 75 22.74 9.46 13.83
N ASP A 76 22.09 8.51 13.17
CA ASP A 76 22.68 7.52 12.27
C ASP A 76 22.81 8.02 10.83
N SER A 77 22.59 9.32 10.60
CA SER A 77 22.62 9.96 9.28
C SER A 77 21.50 9.49 8.33
N THR A 78 20.50 8.78 8.86
CA THR A 78 19.30 8.41 8.12
C THR A 78 18.40 9.63 7.96
N VAL A 79 18.12 9.97 6.71
CA VAL A 79 17.24 11.10 6.37
C VAL A 79 15.80 10.61 6.32
N THR A 80 14.91 11.27 7.06
CA THR A 80 13.46 11.10 7.00
C THR A 80 12.79 12.33 6.41
N GLY A 81 12.00 12.15 5.36
CA GLY A 81 11.17 13.20 4.74
C GLY A 81 9.69 12.96 5.03
N LYS A 82 8.97 14.03 5.36
CA LYS A 82 7.50 14.03 5.47
C LYS A 82 6.91 14.70 4.25
N TYR A 83 6.00 14.01 3.58
CA TYR A 83 5.38 14.49 2.35
C TYR A 83 3.86 14.59 2.50
N GLN A 84 3.28 15.54 1.78
CA GLN A 84 1.88 15.55 1.41
C GLN A 84 1.78 15.26 -0.07
N LEU A 85 0.94 14.30 -0.45
CA LEU A 85 0.61 14.01 -1.83
C LEU A 85 -0.78 14.56 -2.12
N ASP A 86 -0.88 15.50 -3.05
CA ASP A 86 -2.14 16.08 -3.51
C ASP A 86 -2.49 15.52 -4.89
N PHE A 87 -3.64 14.86 -5.00
CA PHE A 87 -4.11 14.23 -6.23
C PHE A 87 -5.01 15.21 -6.98
N TYR A 88 -4.74 15.40 -8.27
CA TYR A 88 -5.49 16.30 -9.13
C TYR A 88 -6.13 15.56 -10.29
N SER A 89 -7.36 15.97 -10.61
CA SER A 89 -8.04 15.64 -11.87
C SER A 89 -8.61 16.94 -12.46
N ASN A 90 -8.32 17.22 -13.74
CA ASN A 90 -8.77 18.43 -14.43
C ASN A 90 -8.45 19.72 -13.64
N LYS A 91 -7.22 19.82 -13.10
CA LYS A 91 -6.74 20.94 -12.26
C LYS A 91 -7.48 21.14 -10.94
N THR A 92 -8.40 20.24 -10.59
CA THR A 92 -9.11 20.24 -9.31
C THR A 92 -8.47 19.21 -8.40
N LYS A 93 -8.10 19.62 -7.18
CA LYS A 93 -7.63 18.69 -6.16
C LYS A 93 -8.78 17.76 -5.75
N THR A 94 -8.61 16.46 -5.93
CA THR A 94 -9.65 15.45 -5.68
C THR A 94 -9.44 14.69 -4.38
N ALA A 95 -8.19 14.55 -3.92
CA ALA A 95 -7.83 13.91 -2.65
C ALA A 95 -6.42 14.32 -2.20
N ASP A 96 -6.07 13.98 -0.96
CA ASP A 96 -4.71 14.05 -0.46
C ASP A 96 -4.40 12.98 0.59
N THR A 97 -3.11 12.79 0.84
CA THR A 97 -2.59 11.95 1.92
C THR A 97 -1.25 12.50 2.41
N LYS A 98 -0.86 12.14 3.63
CA LYS A 98 0.47 12.42 4.18
C LYS A 98 1.21 11.11 4.40
N LEU A 99 2.51 11.11 4.10
CA LEU A 99 3.38 9.95 4.29
C LEU A 99 4.75 10.37 4.83
N SER A 100 5.43 9.45 5.50
CA SER A 100 6.81 9.65 5.98
C SER A 100 7.71 8.58 5.38
N ILE A 101 8.79 9.00 4.71
CA ILE A 101 9.77 8.12 4.08
C ILE A 101 11.07 8.23 4.86
N LYS A 102 11.62 7.09 5.27
CA LYS A 102 12.95 7.01 5.91
C LYS A 102 13.99 6.54 4.89
N GLY A 103 15.25 6.88 5.13
CA GLY A 103 16.36 6.50 4.24
C GLY A 103 16.31 7.22 2.90
N ILE A 104 16.05 8.53 2.90
CA ILE A 104 16.00 9.31 1.65
C ILE A 104 17.41 9.72 1.22
N ASP A 105 17.85 9.19 0.10
CA ASP A 105 19.09 9.60 -0.56
C ASP A 105 18.90 10.86 -1.40
N GLU A 106 19.96 11.67 -1.49
CA GLU A 106 19.99 12.81 -2.41
C GLU A 106 19.93 12.32 -3.86
N GLY A 107 19.04 12.90 -4.66
CA GLY A 107 18.74 12.41 -6.01
C GLY A 107 17.65 11.34 -6.04
N SER A 108 16.97 11.04 -4.93
CA SER A 108 15.76 10.21 -4.97
C SER A 108 14.66 10.86 -5.80
N GLU A 109 13.96 10.05 -6.58
CA GLU A 109 12.96 10.46 -7.56
C GLU A 109 11.61 9.82 -7.29
N TRP A 110 10.56 10.47 -7.77
CA TRP A 110 9.19 9.96 -7.75
C TRP A 110 8.84 9.33 -9.09
N SER A 111 8.04 8.25 -9.06
CA SER A 111 7.35 7.73 -10.24
C SER A 111 5.93 7.32 -9.90
N VAL A 112 5.06 7.29 -10.91
CA VAL A 112 3.65 6.93 -10.77
C VAL A 112 3.21 6.03 -11.92
N ILE A 113 2.44 4.99 -11.60
CA ILE A 113 1.77 4.10 -12.55
C ILE A 113 0.31 3.98 -12.13
N TYR A 114 -0.61 4.06 -13.09
CA TYR A 114 -2.02 3.79 -12.84
C TYR A 114 -2.32 2.32 -13.12
N GLY A 115 -2.84 1.58 -12.15
CA GLY A 115 -3.09 0.15 -12.28
C GLY A 115 -2.20 -0.69 -11.39
N LEU A 116 -2.22 -2.00 -11.64
CA LEU A 116 -1.56 -3.02 -10.82
C LEU A 116 -0.36 -3.66 -11.53
N GLY A 117 -0.16 -3.35 -12.81
CA GLY A 117 0.95 -3.86 -13.63
C GLY A 117 2.16 -2.93 -13.63
N GLN A 118 3.01 -3.11 -14.64
CA GLN A 118 4.19 -2.28 -14.91
C GLN A 118 3.89 -1.07 -15.80
N GLU A 119 2.83 -1.16 -16.61
CA GLU A 119 2.37 -0.08 -17.48
C GLU A 119 1.11 0.57 -16.91
N SER A 120 0.94 1.87 -17.21
CA SER A 120 -0.26 2.57 -16.77
C SER A 120 -1.46 2.17 -17.62
N ILE A 121 -2.58 1.90 -16.94
CA ILE A 121 -3.89 1.66 -17.52
C ILE A 121 -4.74 2.92 -17.33
N GLN A 122 -5.29 3.42 -18.44
CA GLN A 122 -6.17 4.59 -18.40
C GLN A 122 -7.36 4.36 -17.45
N ASN A 123 -7.69 5.38 -16.65
CA ASN A 123 -8.83 5.37 -15.73
C ASN A 123 -8.82 4.27 -14.65
N SER A 124 -7.68 3.62 -14.40
CA SER A 124 -7.56 2.72 -13.25
C SER A 124 -7.79 3.48 -11.93
N PRO A 125 -8.61 2.97 -10.99
CA PRO A 125 -8.74 3.55 -9.66
C PRO A 125 -7.52 3.23 -8.77
N PHE A 126 -6.67 2.29 -9.18
CA PHE A 126 -5.42 1.98 -8.50
C PHE A 126 -4.30 2.87 -9.00
N ILE A 127 -3.50 3.37 -8.06
CA ILE A 127 -2.37 4.24 -8.32
C ILE A 127 -1.18 3.71 -7.53
N GLN A 128 -0.15 3.23 -8.23
CA GLN A 128 1.14 2.91 -7.66
C GLN A 128 2.03 4.16 -7.67
N ILE A 129 2.53 4.56 -6.52
CA ILE A 129 3.49 5.65 -6.36
C ILE A 129 4.78 5.06 -5.81
N ARG A 130 5.90 5.36 -6.44
CA ARG A 130 7.22 4.88 -6.02
C ARG A 130 8.13 6.06 -5.73
N PHE A 131 8.94 5.93 -4.70
CA PHE A 131 9.96 6.89 -4.34
C PHE A 131 11.25 6.15 -4.02
N GLY A 132 12.32 6.47 -4.73
CA GLY A 132 13.56 5.71 -4.62
C GLY A 132 14.73 6.35 -5.33
N TYR A 133 15.91 5.75 -5.15
CA TYR A 133 17.16 6.28 -5.66
C TYR A 133 17.66 5.48 -6.87
N PRO A 134 17.89 6.11 -8.04
CA PRO A 134 18.40 5.45 -9.22
C PRO A 134 19.93 5.23 -9.15
N ALA A 135 20.36 4.14 -8.51
CA ALA A 135 21.78 3.75 -8.42
C ALA A 135 22.02 2.27 -8.80
N CYS A 136 23.23 1.76 -8.54
CA CYS A 136 23.63 0.36 -8.73
C CYS A 136 22.89 -0.56 -7.74
N GLY A 137 21.60 -0.80 -8.02
CA GLY A 137 20.61 -1.29 -7.09
C GLY A 137 19.52 -0.24 -6.90
N TYR A 138 18.51 -0.29 -7.75
CA TYR A 138 17.34 0.59 -7.72
C TYR A 138 16.46 0.18 -6.53
N THR A 139 16.52 0.96 -5.46
CA THR A 139 15.72 0.71 -4.26
C THR A 139 14.56 1.69 -4.18
N GLN A 140 13.36 1.20 -3.86
CA GLN A 140 12.16 2.03 -3.84
C GLN A 140 11.25 1.66 -2.67
N ASN A 141 10.68 2.71 -2.06
CA ASN A 141 9.45 2.59 -1.30
C ASN A 141 8.28 2.70 -2.27
N ASN A 142 7.35 1.77 -2.18
CA ASN A 142 6.20 1.68 -3.07
C ASN A 142 4.91 1.77 -2.27
N TYR A 143 3.93 2.48 -2.83
CA TYR A 143 2.62 2.70 -2.23
C TYR A 143 1.54 2.42 -3.26
N LEU A 144 0.63 1.50 -2.96
CA LEU A 144 -0.58 1.27 -3.72
C LEU A 144 -1.73 2.03 -3.08
N TYR A 145 -2.26 3.01 -3.81
CA TYR A 145 -3.48 3.72 -3.45
C TYR A 145 -4.67 3.23 -4.28
N TYR A 146 -5.85 3.34 -3.70
CA TYR A 146 -7.14 3.25 -4.38
C TYR A 146 -7.86 4.58 -4.28
N LEU A 147 -8.14 5.23 -5.41
CA LEU A 147 -8.82 6.52 -5.51
C LEU A 147 -10.11 6.35 -6.32
N LYS A 148 -11.25 6.51 -5.66
CA LYS A 148 -12.57 6.47 -6.31
C LYS A 148 -13.50 7.49 -5.70
N ASN A 149 -14.19 8.28 -6.53
CA ASN A 149 -15.15 9.31 -6.10
C ASN A 149 -14.57 10.24 -5.01
N SER A 150 -13.32 10.71 -5.20
CA SER A 150 -12.58 11.52 -4.21
C SER A 150 -12.27 10.84 -2.87
N SER A 151 -12.61 9.56 -2.70
CA SER A 151 -12.17 8.76 -1.56
C SER A 151 -10.83 8.10 -1.90
N LEU A 152 -9.80 8.44 -1.13
CA LEU A 152 -8.46 7.88 -1.25
C LEU A 152 -8.19 6.91 -0.10
N GLN A 153 -7.62 5.75 -0.43
CA GLN A 153 -7.17 4.76 0.54
C GLN A 153 -5.76 4.27 0.20
N LEU A 154 -4.86 4.25 1.18
CA LEU A 154 -3.63 3.46 1.09
C LEU A 154 -3.98 1.98 1.28
N VAL A 155 -3.80 1.18 0.22
CA VAL A 155 -4.14 -0.25 0.19
C VAL A 155 -2.96 -1.09 0.66
N HIS A 156 -1.76 -0.76 0.18
CA HIS A 156 -0.55 -1.52 0.49
C HIS A 156 0.70 -0.63 0.35
N GLU A 157 1.74 -0.96 1.11
CA GLU A 157 3.08 -0.39 1.01
C GLU A 157 4.09 -1.54 1.05
N TRP A 158 5.16 -1.43 0.26
CA TRP A 158 6.24 -2.41 0.21
C TRP A 158 7.55 -1.78 -0.23
N TYR A 159 8.65 -2.47 0.06
CA TYR A 159 9.97 -2.13 -0.43
C TYR A 159 10.33 -3.00 -1.63
N SER A 160 11.01 -2.42 -2.62
CA SER A 160 11.57 -3.15 -3.74
C SER A 160 13.04 -2.79 -3.95
N MET A 161 13.78 -3.74 -4.50
CA MET A 161 15.17 -3.57 -4.88
C MET A 161 15.38 -4.31 -6.20
N SER A 162 16.00 -3.65 -7.18
CA SER A 162 16.41 -4.31 -8.41
C SER A 162 17.77 -3.83 -8.87
N ASP A 163 18.69 -4.75 -9.14
CA ASP A 163 19.96 -4.46 -9.81
C ASP A 163 20.04 -5.27 -11.10
N SER A 164 19.99 -4.58 -12.24
CA SER A 164 20.14 -5.20 -13.56
C SER A 164 19.17 -6.38 -13.81
N GLY A 165 17.94 -6.29 -13.27
CA GLY A 165 16.91 -7.33 -13.37
C GLY A 165 16.88 -8.32 -12.20
N TRP A 166 17.95 -8.41 -11.42
CA TRP A 166 18.01 -9.21 -10.19
C TRP A 166 17.39 -8.46 -9.02
N GLY A 167 16.85 -9.17 -8.04
CA GLY A 167 16.22 -8.59 -6.85
C GLY A 167 14.73 -8.89 -6.78
N GLY A 168 13.95 -8.03 -6.14
CA GLY A 168 12.55 -8.33 -5.89
C GLY A 168 11.64 -7.16 -5.59
N SER A 169 10.36 -7.46 -5.70
CA SER A 169 9.23 -6.54 -5.50
C SER A 169 7.99 -7.36 -5.17
N VAL A 170 6.82 -6.71 -5.24
CA VAL A 170 5.51 -7.36 -5.19
C VAL A 170 5.00 -7.56 -6.62
N GLU A 171 4.46 -8.75 -6.86
CA GLU A 171 3.70 -9.10 -8.05
C GLU A 171 2.21 -9.16 -7.68
N PHE A 172 1.37 -8.41 -8.41
CA PHE A 172 -0.08 -8.56 -8.34
C PHE A 172 -0.50 -9.65 -9.33
N VAL A 173 -0.99 -10.77 -8.79
CA VAL A 173 -1.33 -11.97 -9.58
C VAL A 173 -2.74 -11.82 -10.13
N ASP A 174 -2.90 -12.14 -11.42
CA ASP A 174 -4.17 -12.03 -12.14
C ASP A 174 -4.90 -10.71 -11.82
N PRO A 175 -4.29 -9.54 -12.10
CA PRO A 175 -5.02 -8.30 -11.98
C PRO A 175 -6.22 -8.45 -12.91
N SER A 176 -7.43 -8.56 -12.35
CA SER A 176 -8.61 -8.91 -13.13
C SER A 176 -8.64 -8.08 -14.41
N PRO A 177 -9.00 -8.63 -15.57
CA PRO A 177 -9.18 -7.83 -16.78
C PRO A 177 -10.28 -6.77 -16.60
N LYS A 178 -11.03 -6.83 -15.50
CA LYS A 178 -11.90 -5.76 -15.02
C LYS A 178 -11.05 -4.61 -14.49
N THR A 179 -11.33 -3.41 -14.99
CA THR A 179 -10.80 -2.15 -14.46
C THR A 179 -11.09 -1.95 -12.97
N GLU A 180 -12.10 -2.63 -12.42
CA GLU A 180 -12.50 -2.59 -11.01
C GLU A 180 -12.75 -4.01 -10.44
N PRO A 181 -11.71 -4.71 -9.97
CA PRO A 181 -11.87 -5.98 -9.26
C PRO A 181 -12.44 -5.81 -7.84
N ASP A 182 -13.16 -6.83 -7.36
CA ASP A 182 -13.62 -6.91 -5.96
C ASP A 182 -12.59 -7.55 -5.02
N SER A 183 -11.58 -8.22 -5.58
CA SER A 183 -10.47 -8.82 -4.86
C SER A 183 -9.19 -8.81 -5.67
N LEU A 184 -8.05 -8.70 -5.00
CA LEU A 184 -6.71 -8.73 -5.58
C LEU A 184 -5.84 -9.71 -4.81
N TYR A 185 -4.89 -10.33 -5.49
CA TYR A 185 -3.86 -11.15 -4.87
C TYR A 185 -2.50 -10.53 -5.15
N CYS A 186 -1.64 -10.53 -4.16
CA CYS A 186 -0.24 -10.19 -4.39
C CYS A 186 0.69 -11.13 -3.64
N ARG A 187 1.92 -11.21 -4.11
CA ARG A 187 3.00 -11.98 -3.49
C ARG A 187 4.32 -11.22 -3.65
N THR A 188 5.22 -11.38 -2.69
CA THR A 188 6.60 -10.92 -2.87
C THR A 188 7.34 -11.92 -3.73
N VAL A 189 8.08 -11.42 -4.72
CA VAL A 189 8.94 -12.19 -5.63
C VAL A 189 10.36 -11.67 -5.50
N PHE A 190 11.32 -12.57 -5.34
CA PHE A 190 12.74 -12.23 -5.31
C PHE A 190 13.51 -13.20 -6.22
N PHE A 191 14.33 -12.67 -7.12
CA PHE A 191 15.12 -13.42 -8.09
C PHE A 191 16.60 -13.15 -7.86
N GLU A 192 17.31 -14.20 -7.44
CA GLU A 192 18.73 -14.14 -7.07
C GLU A 192 19.57 -14.83 -8.15
N PRO A 193 20.71 -14.27 -8.55
CA PRO A 193 21.61 -14.91 -9.50
C PRO A 193 22.18 -16.22 -8.93
N ASP A 194 22.44 -17.19 -9.80
CA ASP A 194 23.19 -18.39 -9.44
C ASP A 194 24.69 -18.08 -9.37
N ASP A 195 25.36 -18.54 -8.32
CA ASP A 195 26.80 -18.30 -8.12
C ASP A 195 27.68 -18.89 -9.25
N ASN A 196 27.18 -19.89 -9.99
CA ASN A 196 27.95 -20.62 -11.00
C ASN A 196 27.54 -20.30 -12.44
N ASP A 197 26.40 -19.66 -12.66
CA ASP A 197 25.88 -19.33 -13.99
C ASP A 197 25.10 -18.01 -13.95
N GLU A 198 25.71 -16.96 -14.50
CA GLU A 198 25.14 -15.61 -14.55
C GLU A 198 23.84 -15.51 -15.36
N ASN A 199 23.50 -16.52 -16.17
CA ASN A 199 22.24 -16.55 -16.94
C ASN A 199 21.12 -17.28 -16.19
N MET A 200 21.42 -17.85 -15.03
CA MET A 200 20.48 -18.63 -14.24
C MET A 200 20.27 -17.96 -12.89
N GLY A 201 19.10 -18.21 -12.31
CA GLY A 201 18.82 -17.75 -10.97
C GLY A 201 17.76 -18.58 -10.27
N THR A 202 17.55 -18.22 -9.01
CA THR A 202 16.54 -18.84 -8.15
C THR A 202 15.48 -17.80 -7.84
N VAL A 203 14.25 -18.04 -8.32
CA VAL A 203 13.09 -17.24 -7.95
C VAL A 203 12.46 -17.81 -6.69
N LYS A 204 12.15 -16.94 -5.74
CA LYS A 204 11.53 -17.28 -4.46
C LYS A 204 10.29 -16.42 -4.23
N TYR A 205 9.22 -17.05 -3.75
CA TYR A 205 7.94 -16.41 -3.47
C TYR A 205 7.60 -16.44 -1.98
N TYR A 206 7.18 -15.29 -1.46
CA TYR A 206 6.88 -15.06 -0.04
C TYR A 206 5.63 -14.20 0.13
N ASP A 207 5.18 -14.07 1.38
CA ASP A 207 4.22 -13.07 1.82
C ASP A 207 2.98 -12.92 0.94
N SER A 208 2.30 -14.03 0.63
CA SER A 208 1.04 -13.98 -0.12
C SER A 208 -0.01 -13.20 0.65
N LEU A 209 -0.64 -12.24 -0.02
CA LEU A 209 -1.72 -11.42 0.50
C LEU A 209 -2.94 -11.52 -0.43
N VAL A 210 -4.12 -11.42 0.18
CA VAL A 210 -5.37 -11.14 -0.52
C VAL A 210 -5.94 -9.83 -0.03
N PHE A 211 -6.41 -9.01 -0.96
CA PHE A 211 -7.16 -7.79 -0.68
C PHE A 211 -8.60 -8.00 -1.13
N ARG A 212 -9.56 -7.57 -0.32
CA ARG A 212 -11.00 -7.63 -0.66
C ARG A 212 -11.64 -6.28 -0.42
N PHE A 213 -12.50 -5.85 -1.35
CA PHE A 213 -13.27 -4.63 -1.19
C PHE A 213 -14.54 -4.93 -0.37
N ILE A 214 -14.58 -4.45 0.88
CA ILE A 214 -15.67 -4.73 1.82
C ILE A 214 -16.09 -3.43 2.50
N GLY A 215 -17.34 -3.01 2.26
CA GLY A 215 -17.90 -1.81 2.87
C GLY A 215 -17.18 -0.52 2.43
N ASN A 216 -16.96 -0.38 1.12
CA ASN A 216 -16.25 0.75 0.49
C ASN A 216 -14.78 0.93 0.90
N GLN A 217 -14.15 -0.13 1.45
CA GLN A 217 -12.74 -0.11 1.82
C GLN A 217 -12.06 -1.41 1.42
N TRP A 218 -10.83 -1.32 0.95
CA TRP A 218 -9.95 -2.44 0.75
C TRP A 218 -9.44 -2.98 2.09
N LYS A 219 -9.57 -4.29 2.29
CA LYS A 219 -9.07 -4.98 3.48
C LYS A 219 -8.04 -6.00 3.07
N LYS A 220 -6.87 -5.94 3.71
CA LYS A 220 -5.74 -6.85 3.52
C LYS A 220 -5.85 -8.04 4.46
N GLN A 221 -5.64 -9.24 3.93
CA GLN A 221 -5.50 -10.48 4.69
C GLN A 221 -4.26 -11.22 4.22
N ARG A 222 -3.46 -11.71 5.16
CA ARG A 222 -2.28 -12.54 4.88
C ARG A 222 -2.69 -14.00 4.66
N LEU A 223 -2.10 -14.65 3.66
CA LEU A 223 -2.36 -16.03 3.27
C LEU A 223 -1.19 -16.98 3.61
N SER A 224 0.06 -16.51 3.51
CA SER A 224 1.25 -17.29 3.87
C SER A 224 1.84 -16.83 5.21
N LYS A 225 2.72 -17.65 5.80
CA LYS A 225 3.53 -17.19 6.93
C LYS A 225 4.48 -16.08 6.47
N GLU A 226 4.64 -15.06 7.30
CA GLU A 226 5.50 -13.92 7.01
C GLU A 226 6.96 -14.33 6.86
N GLY A 227 7.61 -13.85 5.79
CA GLY A 227 9.01 -14.12 5.48
C GLY A 227 9.35 -15.58 5.15
N GLN A 228 8.36 -16.47 5.07
CA GLN A 228 8.60 -17.89 4.73
C GLN A 228 8.43 -18.13 3.23
N THR A 229 9.46 -18.67 2.58
CA THR A 229 9.38 -19.14 1.20
C THR A 229 8.38 -20.29 1.14
N TYR A 230 7.38 -20.18 0.27
CA TYR A 230 6.44 -21.28 0.01
C TYR A 230 6.59 -21.86 -1.40
N LEU A 231 7.30 -21.16 -2.29
CA LEU A 231 7.64 -21.64 -3.61
C LEU A 231 9.02 -21.12 -4.00
N GLU A 232 9.83 -22.02 -4.54
CA GLU A 232 11.17 -21.73 -5.07
C GLU A 232 11.36 -22.47 -6.38
N LYS A 233 11.97 -21.83 -7.37
CA LYS A 233 12.23 -22.43 -8.68
C LYS A 233 13.53 -21.88 -9.27
N LYS A 234 14.35 -22.75 -9.86
CA LYS A 234 15.44 -22.34 -10.75
C LYS A 234 14.92 -22.06 -12.15
N MET A 235 15.39 -20.99 -12.77
CA MET A 235 15.07 -20.63 -14.15
C MET A 235 16.15 -19.73 -14.75
N SER A 236 16.13 -19.58 -16.08
CA SER A 236 17.00 -18.62 -16.76
C SER A 236 16.52 -17.18 -16.51
N PHE A 237 17.43 -16.22 -16.64
CA PHE A 237 17.14 -14.79 -16.58
C PHE A 237 16.07 -14.39 -17.60
N ASP A 238 16.21 -14.86 -18.84
CA ASP A 238 15.26 -14.59 -19.91
C ASP A 238 13.88 -15.19 -19.61
N ASP A 239 13.81 -16.43 -19.08
CA ASP A 239 12.54 -17.05 -18.71
C ASP A 239 11.85 -16.34 -17.54
N PHE A 240 12.60 -15.66 -16.68
CA PHE A 240 12.04 -14.86 -15.59
C PHE A 240 11.45 -13.54 -16.11
N HIS A 241 12.14 -12.85 -17.02
CA HIS A 241 11.71 -11.54 -17.51
C HIS A 241 10.72 -11.57 -18.67
N ASN A 242 10.56 -12.72 -19.35
CA ASN A 242 9.58 -12.91 -20.41
C ASN A 242 8.24 -13.48 -19.92
N GLN A 243 8.01 -13.57 -18.60
CA GLN A 243 6.73 -14.02 -18.04
C GLN A 243 5.65 -12.96 -18.30
N LYS A 244 4.52 -13.38 -18.86
CA LYS A 244 3.36 -12.54 -19.13
C LYS A 244 2.36 -12.59 -17.98
#